data_AF-A0A9E3Y9S7-F1
#
_entry.id   AF-A0A9E3Y9S7-F1
#
_cell.length_a   1.000
_cell.length_b   1.000
_cell.length_c   1.000
_cell.angle_alpha   90.00
_cell.angle_beta   90.00
_cell.angle_gamma   90.00
#
_symmetry.space_group_name_H-M   'P 1'
#
loop_
_entity.id
_entity.type
_entity.pdbx_description
1 polymer ?
#
loop_
_entity_poly.entity_id
_entity_poly.type
_entity_poly.pdbx_seq_one_letter_code
_entity_poly.pdbx_strand_id
1 'polypeptide(L)'
;VQSLEPGEIATYGEVAAEAGKPRAARAVGAILSKGGIDGWWRVVNASGRLVPGLETEHLRRLNAEGVKTRNGKVVMRSARRADD
;
A
#
# COMPACT_ATOMS: atom_id res chain seq x y z
N VAL A 1 -2.82 4.65 -8.17
CA VAL A 1 -3.34 3.41 -7.54
C VAL A 1 -4.13 2.57 -8.52
N GLN A 2 -4.89 3.17 -9.46
CA GLN A 2 -5.65 2.42 -10.48
C GLN A 2 -4.82 1.47 -11.37
N SER A 3 -3.50 1.62 -11.42
CA SER A 3 -2.60 0.76 -12.21
C SER A 3 -2.10 -0.49 -11.48
N LEU A 4 -2.36 -0.65 -10.16
CA LEU A 4 -1.91 -1.85 -9.43
C LEU A 4 -2.86 -3.01 -9.71
N GLU A 5 -2.32 -4.13 -10.14
CA GLU A 5 -3.06 -5.38 -10.33
C GLU A 5 -3.39 -6.03 -8.97
N PRO A 6 -4.40 -6.92 -8.91
CA PRO A 6 -4.68 -7.69 -7.70
C PRO A 6 -3.44 -8.43 -7.20
N GLY A 7 -3.11 -8.25 -5.92
CA GLY A 7 -1.94 -8.85 -5.31
C GLY A 7 -0.66 -7.99 -5.35
N GLU A 8 -0.63 -6.93 -6.16
CA GLU A 8 0.48 -5.98 -6.16
C GLU A 8 0.37 -4.99 -5.00
N ILE A 9 1.52 -4.54 -4.50
CA ILE A 9 1.61 -3.67 -3.34
C ILE A 9 2.57 -2.53 -3.64
N ALA A 10 2.12 -1.31 -3.35
CA ALA A 10 2.95 -0.11 -3.39
C ALA A 10 3.05 0.54 -2.01
N THR A 11 4.09 1.34 -1.83
CA THR A 11 4.28 2.17 -0.66
C THR A 11 3.71 3.57 -0.90
N TYR A 12 3.40 4.29 0.18
CA TYR A 12 3.05 5.71 0.08
C TYR A 12 4.11 6.55 -0.64
N GLY A 13 5.39 6.16 -0.53
CA GLY A 13 6.50 6.83 -1.20
C GLY A 13 6.46 6.64 -2.72
N GLU A 14 6.27 5.40 -3.18
CA GLU A 14 6.13 5.09 -4.61
C GLU A 14 4.92 5.79 -5.22
N VAL A 15 3.76 5.73 -4.54
CA VAL A 15 2.56 6.45 -5.00
C VAL A 15 2.78 7.96 -5.06
N ALA A 16 3.51 8.53 -4.09
CA ALA A 16 3.81 9.95 -4.08
C ALA A 16 4.80 10.33 -5.19
N ALA A 17 5.80 9.49 -5.46
CA ALA A 17 6.77 9.69 -6.53
C ALA A 17 6.11 9.65 -7.91
N GLU A 18 5.25 8.64 -8.16
CA GLU A 18 4.47 8.50 -9.39
C GLU A 18 3.55 9.70 -9.63
N ALA A 19 3.02 10.29 -8.56
CA ALA A 19 2.21 11.50 -8.62
C ALA A 19 3.04 12.80 -8.78
N GLY A 20 4.35 12.72 -9.05
CA GLY A 20 5.26 13.87 -9.18
C GLY A 20 5.54 14.60 -7.86
N LYS A 21 5.24 13.98 -6.72
CA LYS A 21 5.38 14.57 -5.38
C LYS A 21 6.15 13.63 -4.43
N PRO A 22 7.41 13.26 -4.72
CA PRO A 22 8.15 12.22 -3.97
C PRO A 22 8.27 12.46 -2.46
N ARG A 23 8.13 13.71 -1.98
CA ARG A 23 8.16 14.06 -0.55
C ARG A 23 6.78 14.02 0.15
N ALA A 24 5.72 13.62 -0.55
CA ALA A 24 4.34 13.69 -0.07
C ALA A 24 3.78 12.37 0.49
N ALA A 25 4.63 11.40 0.84
CA ALA A 25 4.20 10.09 1.35
C ALA A 25 3.23 10.17 2.55
N ARG A 26 3.45 11.11 3.49
CA ARG A 26 2.53 11.31 4.63
C ARG A 26 1.15 11.81 4.18
N ALA A 27 1.09 12.66 3.16
CA ALA A 27 -0.17 13.14 2.61
C ALA A 27 -0.95 12.01 1.94
N VAL A 28 -0.26 11.11 1.22
CA VAL A 28 -0.87 9.88 0.66
C VAL A 28 -1.51 9.06 1.78
N GLY A 29 -0.78 8.77 2.86
CA GLY A 29 -1.33 8.03 4.00
C GLY A 29 -2.57 8.68 4.62
N ALA A 30 -2.56 10.01 4.78
CA ALA A 30 -3.70 10.77 5.32
C ALA A 30 -4.92 10.81 4.39
N ILE A 31 -4.72 10.69 3.08
CA ILE A 31 -5.81 10.55 2.11
C ILE A 31 -6.38 9.13 2.20
N LEU A 32 -5.52 8.10 2.21
CA LEU A 32 -5.93 6.70 2.24
C LEU A 32 -6.63 6.32 3.55
N SER A 33 -6.27 6.94 4.69
CA SER A 33 -6.94 6.72 5.97
C SER A 33 -8.41 7.13 5.99
N LYS A 34 -8.87 7.92 5.01
CA LYS A 34 -10.29 8.27 4.83
C LYS A 34 -11.09 7.15 4.14
N GLY A 35 -10.42 6.16 3.54
CA GLY A 35 -11.05 5.12 2.74
C GLY A 35 -11.69 5.68 1.46
N GLY A 36 -12.43 4.81 0.75
CA GLY A 36 -13.31 5.21 -0.36
C GLY A 36 -12.63 5.40 -1.73
N ILE A 37 -11.30 5.31 -1.81
CA ILE A 37 -10.58 5.27 -3.08
C ILE A 37 -10.43 3.80 -3.49
N ASP A 38 -10.85 3.43 -4.69
CA ASP A 38 -10.70 2.04 -5.14
C ASP A 38 -9.22 1.62 -5.20
N GLY A 39 -8.95 0.37 -4.84
CA GLY A 39 -7.58 -0.18 -4.73
C GLY A 39 -6.73 0.35 -3.56
N TRP A 40 -7.28 1.17 -2.65
CA TRP A 40 -6.50 1.77 -1.55
C TRP A 40 -5.76 0.75 -0.67
N TRP A 41 -6.30 -0.46 -0.53
CA TRP A 41 -5.74 -1.55 0.28
C TRP A 41 -4.48 -2.17 -0.34
N ARG A 42 -4.13 -1.81 -1.57
CA ARG A 42 -2.85 -2.19 -2.19
C ARG A 42 -1.72 -1.24 -1.81
N VAL A 43 -2.00 -0.22 -1.01
CA VAL A 43 -1.01 0.79 -0.63
C VAL A 43 -0.74 0.76 0.88
N VAL A 44 0.53 0.62 1.23
CA VAL A 44 1.01 0.51 2.62
C VAL A 44 2.10 1.53 2.92
N ASN A 45 2.52 1.64 4.17
CA ASN A 45 3.66 2.48 4.48
C ASN A 45 5.00 1.81 4.04
N ALA A 46 6.11 2.54 4.15
CA ALA A 46 7.44 2.06 3.78
C ALA A 46 7.92 0.80 4.56
N SER A 47 7.27 0.46 5.66
CA SER A 47 7.55 -0.77 6.44
C SER A 47 6.54 -1.91 6.16
N GLY A 48 5.66 -1.71 5.18
CA GLY A 48 4.57 -2.61 4.85
C GLY A 48 3.40 -2.61 5.84
N ARG A 49 3.37 -1.68 6.80
CA ARG A 49 2.27 -1.59 7.77
C ARG A 49 0.98 -1.16 7.06
N LEU A 50 -0.10 -1.81 7.45
CA LEU A 50 -1.46 -1.47 7.03
C LEU A 50 -1.81 -0.02 7.44
N VAL A 51 -2.73 0.58 6.70
CA VAL A 51 -3.28 1.92 6.97
C VAL A 51 -3.90 1.97 8.37
N PRO A 52 -3.43 2.87 9.26
CA PRO A 52 -3.98 3.01 10.60
C PRO A 52 -5.46 3.42 10.59
N GLY A 53 -6.26 2.81 11.46
CA GLY A 53 -7.70 3.04 11.57
C GLY A 53 -8.55 2.24 10.60
N LEU A 54 -7.94 1.58 9.61
CA LEU A 54 -8.61 0.73 8.62
C LEU A 54 -8.04 -0.69 8.57
N GLU A 55 -7.26 -1.11 9.58
CA GLU A 55 -6.49 -2.35 9.53
C GLU A 55 -7.35 -3.59 9.24
N THR A 56 -8.53 -3.67 9.83
CA THR A 56 -9.45 -4.81 9.64
C THR A 56 -9.93 -4.93 8.19
N GLU A 57 -10.38 -3.83 7.59
CA GLU A 57 -10.85 -3.82 6.20
C GLU A 57 -9.67 -3.99 5.23
N HIS A 58 -8.54 -3.35 5.53
CA HIS A 58 -7.31 -3.49 4.76
C HIS A 58 -6.89 -4.97 4.68
N LEU A 59 -6.84 -5.65 5.83
CA LEU A 59 -6.52 -7.07 5.93
C LEU A 59 -7.52 -7.92 5.14
N ARG A 60 -8.82 -7.66 5.27
CA ARG A 60 -9.86 -8.41 4.55
C ARG A 60 -9.67 -8.34 3.04
N ARG A 61 -9.41 -7.15 2.50
CA ARG A 61 -9.22 -6.95 1.05
C ARG A 61 -7.91 -7.55 0.54
N LEU A 62 -6.82 -7.38 1.29
CA LEU A 62 -5.55 -8.03 0.97
C LEU A 62 -5.66 -9.56 0.93
N ASN A 63 -6.37 -10.15 1.92
CA ASN A 63 -6.60 -11.59 1.95
C ASN A 63 -7.47 -12.06 0.77
N ALA A 64 -8.44 -11.26 0.33
CA ALA A 64 -9.25 -11.57 -0.86
C ALA A 64 -8.40 -11.61 -2.14
N GLU A 65 -7.27 -10.93 -2.17
CA GLU A 65 -6.29 -10.97 -3.26
C GLU A 65 -5.13 -11.95 -3.01
N GLY A 66 -5.19 -12.75 -1.95
CA GLY A 66 -4.14 -13.70 -1.60
C GLY A 66 -2.85 -13.08 -1.05
N VAL A 67 -2.88 -11.79 -0.69
CA VAL A 67 -1.70 -11.10 -0.13
C VAL A 67 -1.53 -11.49 1.34
N LYS A 68 -0.37 -12.08 1.64
CA LYS A 68 -0.02 -12.50 3.00
C LYS A 68 0.37 -11.31 3.86
N THR A 69 -0.22 -11.24 5.05
CA THR A 69 0.19 -10.31 6.10
C THR A 69 0.67 -11.06 7.33
N ARG A 70 1.56 -10.43 8.10
CA ARG A 70 2.05 -10.93 9.38
C ARG A 70 2.19 -9.75 10.33
N ASN A 71 1.59 -9.85 11.52
CA ASN A 71 1.65 -8.82 12.57
C ASN A 71 1.27 -7.41 12.06
N GLY A 72 0.19 -7.30 11.28
CA GLY A 72 -0.29 -6.01 10.74
C GLY A 72 0.62 -5.39 9.68
N LYS A 73 1.46 -6.21 9.04
CA LYS A 73 2.31 -5.80 7.91
C LYS A 73 2.15 -6.77 6.75
N VAL A 74 2.15 -6.25 5.53
CA VAL A 74 2.30 -7.07 4.33
C VAL A 74 3.67 -7.75 4.39
N VAL A 75 3.71 -9.05 4.09
CA VAL A 75 4.96 -9.77 3.87
C VAL A 75 5.48 -9.35 2.49
N MET A 76 6.09 -8.18 2.43
CA MET A 76 6.77 -7.73 1.22
C MET A 76 7.88 -8.74 0.92
N ARG A 77 7.83 -9.33 -0.26
CA ARG A 77 9.03 -10.00 -0.78
C ARG A 77 10.03 -8.86 -0.95
N SER A 78 11.15 -8.89 -0.21
CA SER A 78 12.21 -7.90 -0.32
C SER A 78 12.45 -7.68 -1.81
N ALA A 79 12.09 -6.50 -2.32
CA ALA A 79 12.26 -6.20 -3.72
C ALA A 79 13.73 -6.48 -4.04
N ARG A 80 13.98 -7.43 -4.95
CA ARG A 80 15.28 -7.45 -5.62
C ARG A 80 15.47 -6.04 -6.17
N ARG A 81 16.58 -5.40 -5.78
CA ARG A 81 16.96 -4.11 -6.35
C ARG A 81 17.20 -4.30 -7.85
N ALA A 82 16.76 -3.28 -8.60
CA ALA A 82 17.27 -2.81 -9.89
C ALA A 82 17.11 -3.75 -11.11
N ASP A 83 17.25 -3.11 -12.29
CA ASP A 83 17.18 -3.58 -13.69
C ASP A 83 15.77 -3.29 -14.28
N ASP A 84 15.54 -2.31 -15.16
CA ASP A 84 16.35 -1.63 -16.21
C ASP A 84 16.24 -0.09 -16.23
#